data_AF-A0A9D6Y578-F1
#
_entry.id   AF-A0A9D6Y578-F1
#
_cell.length_a   1.000
_cell.length_b   1.000
_cell.length_c   1.000
_cell.angle_alpha   90.00
_cell.angle_beta   90.00
_cell.angle_gamma   90.00
#
_symmetry.space_group_name_H-M   'P 1'
#
loop_
_entity.id
_entity.type
_entity.pdbx_description
1 polymer ?
#
loop_
_entity_poly.entity_id
_entity_poly.type
_entity_poly.pdbx_seq_one_letter_code
_entity_poly.pdbx_strand_id
1 'polypeptide(L)'
;MTYYLDLFSPETYEAFGRSDRSISGFRPRQRNVAGRVQPGDKLVCYMTRLSRWFGLLEVLEGPFSDRTPIFVPENDPFTVRFRVRPVVWLPVDRAIPIHDDRIWSSLSFTKDLPKNSIAWTGRVRGSLARLSEADGAILEAALHAQVGGEQLYPVDEDEYRKLSAHRVRRADRDVTVTVPEDAEAAGGDEAVPTAEVRESVCIQALLADIGSRMGMQIWIPRADRDAVSAQWRGDHPAALDRLPLNYDDTTLRTIEQIDVLWLKGRSIRRAFEVEHTTSVYSGILRMADLLALQPNMDIRLHIVAPPQRRQKVFQEIRRPVFSLLDRGPLSENCTFISYDSIRELAAQQHLSHLSDTVLEEYEEDAED
;
A
#
# COMPACT_ATOMS: atom_id res chain seq x y z
N MET A 1 5.00 -10.86 -35.41
CA MET A 1 5.66 -10.82 -34.08
C MET A 1 4.97 -9.75 -33.26
N THR A 2 4.42 -10.13 -32.12
CA THR A 2 3.63 -9.26 -31.24
C THR A 2 4.37 -9.07 -29.92
N TYR A 3 4.18 -7.91 -29.29
CA TYR A 3 4.73 -7.60 -27.98
C TYR A 3 3.64 -7.66 -26.91
N TYR A 4 3.95 -8.32 -25.80
CA TYR A 4 3.11 -8.42 -24.63
C TYR A 4 3.89 -7.99 -23.40
N LEU A 5 3.22 -7.35 -22.45
CA LEU A 5 3.81 -7.03 -21.15
C LEU A 5 3.99 -8.30 -20.32
N ASP A 6 5.14 -8.41 -19.66
CA ASP A 6 5.39 -9.42 -18.64
C ASP A 6 5.79 -8.75 -17.32
N LEU A 7 4.86 -8.72 -16.38
CA LEU A 7 5.02 -7.98 -15.13
C LEU A 7 5.67 -8.86 -14.05
N PHE A 8 6.75 -8.36 -13.47
CA PHE A 8 7.46 -8.96 -12.35
C PHE A 8 7.40 -8.06 -11.13
N SER A 9 7.31 -8.68 -9.96
CA SER A 9 7.71 -8.04 -8.71
C SER A 9 9.22 -8.25 -8.51
N PRO A 10 9.88 -7.52 -7.59
CA PRO A 10 11.26 -7.81 -7.22
C PRO A 10 11.47 -9.28 -6.84
N GLU A 11 10.51 -9.89 -6.14
CA GLU A 11 10.57 -11.30 -5.74
C GLU A 11 10.53 -12.25 -6.94
N THR A 12 9.61 -12.05 -7.88
CA THR A 12 9.51 -12.93 -9.06
C THR A 12 10.67 -12.69 -10.01
N TYR A 13 11.23 -11.47 -10.05
CA TYR A 13 12.46 -11.17 -10.77
C TYR A 13 13.64 -11.97 -10.20
N GLU A 14 13.83 -11.96 -8.88
CA GLU A 14 14.89 -12.72 -8.20
C GLU A 14 14.69 -14.23 -8.33
N ALA A 15 13.44 -14.70 -8.26
CA ALA A 15 13.14 -16.13 -8.46
C ALA A 15 13.43 -16.56 -9.90
N PHE A 16 13.06 -15.75 -10.89
CA PHE A 16 13.40 -16.01 -12.28
C PHE A 16 14.91 -15.91 -12.53
N GLY A 17 15.60 -14.93 -11.94
CA GLY A 17 17.06 -14.79 -12.02
C GLY A 17 17.82 -15.98 -11.45
N ARG A 18 17.28 -16.63 -10.41
CA ARG A 18 17.82 -17.86 -9.80
C ARG A 18 17.45 -19.14 -10.56
N SER A 19 16.50 -19.09 -11.48
CA SER A 19 16.13 -20.22 -12.33
C SER A 19 17.00 -20.29 -13.59
N ASP A 20 16.75 -21.29 -14.43
CA ASP A 20 17.36 -21.36 -15.76
C ASP A 20 16.81 -20.31 -16.76
N ARG A 21 15.84 -19.49 -16.31
CA ARG A 21 15.15 -18.45 -17.10
C ARG A 21 14.46 -18.99 -18.36
N SER A 22 14.13 -20.28 -18.38
CA SER A 22 13.51 -20.93 -19.55
C SER A 22 11.99 -20.94 -19.51
N ILE A 23 11.38 -20.51 -18.40
CA ILE A 23 9.93 -20.58 -18.17
C ILE A 23 9.40 -19.25 -17.62
N SER A 24 8.48 -18.60 -18.34
CA SER A 24 7.65 -17.50 -17.82
C SER A 24 6.27 -18.01 -17.38
N GLY A 25 5.70 -17.43 -16.33
CA GLY A 25 4.50 -17.93 -15.67
C GLY A 25 3.47 -16.85 -15.37
N PHE A 26 2.20 -17.21 -15.54
CA PHE A 26 1.04 -16.34 -15.41
C PHE A 26 -0.05 -17.02 -14.57
N ARG A 27 -0.97 -16.20 -14.03
CA ARG A 27 -2.05 -16.71 -13.16
C ARG A 27 -3.13 -17.42 -13.98
N PRO A 28 -3.86 -18.40 -13.40
CA PRO A 28 -4.97 -19.10 -14.08
C PRO A 28 -5.99 -18.19 -14.74
N ARG A 29 -6.33 -17.05 -14.12
CA ARG A 29 -7.26 -16.05 -14.66
C ARG A 29 -6.83 -15.45 -16.01
N GLN A 30 -5.53 -15.53 -16.33
CA GLN A 30 -4.95 -14.98 -17.57
C GLN A 30 -4.90 -16.01 -18.70
N ARG A 31 -5.37 -17.26 -18.49
CA ARG A 31 -5.34 -18.34 -19.49
C ARG A 31 -5.96 -17.94 -20.84
N ASN A 32 -7.07 -17.21 -20.82
CA ASN A 32 -7.75 -16.77 -22.05
C ASN A 32 -6.90 -15.78 -22.88
N VAL A 33 -6.16 -14.90 -22.21
CA VAL A 33 -5.27 -13.95 -22.89
C VAL A 33 -3.98 -14.65 -23.32
N ALA A 34 -3.46 -15.56 -22.48
CA ALA A 34 -2.30 -16.40 -22.81
C ALA A 34 -2.52 -17.24 -24.07
N GLY A 35 -3.74 -17.73 -24.32
CA GLY A 35 -4.08 -18.46 -25.54
C GLY A 35 -3.95 -17.66 -26.85
N ARG A 36 -3.73 -16.34 -26.78
CA ARG A 36 -3.51 -15.46 -27.94
C ARG A 36 -2.03 -15.27 -28.27
N VAL A 37 -1.13 -15.67 -27.36
CA VAL A 37 0.32 -15.55 -27.54
C VAL A 37 0.81 -16.71 -28.40
N GLN A 38 1.63 -16.42 -29.39
CA GLN A 38 2.17 -17.40 -30.33
C GLN A 38 3.69 -17.55 -30.18
N PRO A 39 4.27 -18.71 -30.53
CA PRO A 39 5.72 -18.83 -30.70
C PRO A 39 6.28 -17.74 -31.62
N GLY A 40 7.39 -17.13 -31.21
CA GLY A 40 8.01 -15.97 -31.85
C GLY A 40 7.50 -14.62 -31.36
N ASP A 41 6.42 -14.55 -30.57
CA ASP A 41 6.03 -13.33 -29.87
C ASP A 41 7.01 -12.99 -28.74
N LYS A 42 7.02 -11.71 -28.33
CA LYS A 42 7.95 -11.19 -27.32
C LYS A 42 7.22 -10.72 -26.06
N LEU A 43 7.78 -11.07 -24.92
CA LEU A 43 7.38 -10.66 -23.59
C LEU A 43 8.34 -9.57 -23.12
N VAL A 44 7.85 -8.35 -22.98
CA VAL A 44 8.62 -7.19 -22.52
C VAL A 44 8.49 -7.10 -21.00
N CYS A 45 9.60 -7.35 -20.30
CA CYS A 45 9.60 -7.51 -18.85
C CYS A 45 9.66 -6.18 -18.12
N TYR A 46 8.70 -5.95 -17.23
CA TYR A 46 8.56 -4.76 -16.42
C TYR A 46 8.51 -5.08 -14.93
N MET A 47 9.33 -4.41 -14.14
CA MET A 47 9.33 -4.50 -12.69
C MET A 47 8.41 -3.43 -12.12
N THR A 48 7.30 -3.84 -11.52
CA THR A 48 6.23 -2.92 -11.10
C THR A 48 6.65 -1.98 -9.98
N ARG A 49 7.15 -2.51 -8.86
CA ARG A 49 7.50 -1.73 -7.65
C ARG A 49 8.63 -0.71 -7.87
N LEU A 50 9.53 -0.97 -8.81
CA LEU A 50 10.62 -0.04 -9.16
C LEU A 50 10.35 0.74 -10.45
N SER A 51 9.23 0.49 -11.11
CA SER A 51 8.85 1.09 -12.39
C SER A 51 9.94 1.04 -13.48
N ARG A 52 10.49 -0.15 -13.73
CA ARG A 52 11.66 -0.36 -14.60
C ARG A 52 11.47 -1.47 -15.62
N TRP A 53 11.97 -1.26 -16.84
CA TRP A 53 12.10 -2.28 -17.88
C TRP A 53 13.44 -2.99 -17.74
N PHE A 54 13.44 -4.32 -17.67
CA PHE A 54 14.68 -5.06 -17.40
C PHE A 54 14.94 -6.21 -18.38
N GLY A 55 13.97 -6.61 -19.20
CA GLY A 55 14.14 -7.83 -19.97
C GLY A 55 13.23 -7.96 -21.17
N LEU A 56 13.62 -8.87 -22.04
CA LEU A 56 12.87 -9.27 -23.22
C LEU A 56 12.98 -10.78 -23.36
N LEU A 57 11.84 -11.47 -23.37
CA LEU A 57 11.79 -12.91 -23.55
C LEU A 57 11.08 -13.23 -24.87
N GLU A 58 11.62 -14.14 -25.64
CA GLU A 58 10.97 -14.68 -26.83
C GLU A 58 10.22 -15.96 -26.46
N VAL A 59 8.95 -16.05 -26.88
CA VAL A 59 8.12 -17.22 -26.65
C VAL A 59 8.52 -18.32 -27.62
N LEU A 60 8.92 -19.48 -27.09
CA LEU A 60 9.25 -20.67 -27.87
C LEU A 60 8.05 -21.62 -27.97
N GLU A 61 7.30 -21.77 -26.88
CA GLU A 61 6.20 -22.72 -26.77
C GLU A 61 5.21 -22.31 -25.68
N GLY A 62 3.93 -22.66 -25.84
CA GLY A 62 2.88 -22.47 -24.85
C GLY A 62 1.62 -21.82 -25.45
N PRO A 63 0.63 -21.49 -24.61
CA PRO A 63 0.61 -21.73 -23.16
C PRO A 63 0.41 -23.20 -22.80
N PHE A 64 1.04 -23.67 -21.73
CA PHE A 64 0.75 -24.96 -21.10
C PHE A 64 0.46 -24.79 -19.60
N SER A 65 -0.07 -25.83 -18.96
CA SER A 65 -0.37 -25.83 -17.53
C SER A 65 0.64 -26.70 -16.80
N ASP A 66 1.36 -26.12 -15.85
CA ASP A 66 2.30 -26.84 -15.00
C ASP A 66 2.33 -26.19 -13.62
N ARG A 67 2.32 -27.03 -12.57
CA ARG A 67 2.19 -26.64 -11.17
C ARG A 67 3.50 -26.79 -10.40
N THR A 68 4.58 -27.20 -11.05
CA THR A 68 5.90 -27.36 -10.46
C THR A 68 6.41 -26.00 -9.95
N PRO A 69 6.62 -25.76 -8.65
CA PRO A 69 7.00 -24.44 -8.14
C PRO A 69 8.28 -23.89 -8.79
N ILE A 70 8.23 -22.66 -9.34
CA ILE A 70 9.39 -21.97 -9.93
C ILE A 70 9.60 -20.61 -9.27
N PHE A 71 8.53 -19.81 -9.15
CA PHE A 71 8.62 -18.43 -8.67
C PHE A 71 8.37 -18.34 -7.16
N VAL A 72 7.52 -19.22 -6.65
CA VAL A 72 7.13 -19.26 -5.24
C VAL A 72 7.29 -20.70 -4.75
N PRO A 73 8.22 -21.00 -3.82
CA PRO A 73 8.50 -22.35 -3.34
C PRO A 73 7.28 -23.21 -2.96
N GLU A 74 6.22 -22.59 -2.43
CA GLU A 74 4.99 -23.26 -2.02
C GLU A 74 3.82 -22.56 -2.73
N ASN A 75 2.83 -23.32 -3.19
CA ASN A 75 1.61 -22.81 -3.81
C ASN A 75 1.82 -21.79 -4.94
N ASP A 76 2.79 -22.05 -5.84
CA ASP A 76 3.08 -21.16 -6.96
C ASP A 76 1.81 -20.83 -7.79
N PRO A 77 1.37 -19.55 -7.79
CA PRO A 77 0.15 -19.17 -8.49
C PRO A 77 0.36 -19.02 -10.00
N PHE A 78 1.60 -19.09 -10.49
CA PHE A 78 1.97 -18.86 -11.88
C PHE A 78 2.02 -20.17 -12.68
N THR A 79 0.85 -20.80 -12.80
CA THR A 79 0.70 -22.15 -13.38
C THR A 79 0.36 -22.19 -14.86
N VAL A 80 0.06 -21.04 -15.48
CA VAL A 80 -0.08 -20.91 -16.94
C VAL A 80 1.28 -20.47 -17.48
N ARG A 81 1.96 -21.32 -18.24
CA ARG A 81 3.38 -21.15 -18.54
C ARG A 81 3.69 -21.12 -20.02
N PHE A 82 4.82 -20.51 -20.33
CA PHE A 82 5.44 -20.53 -21.64
C PHE A 82 6.89 -20.95 -21.50
N ARG A 83 7.37 -21.73 -22.47
CA ARG A 83 8.79 -21.93 -22.66
C ARG A 83 9.31 -20.70 -23.39
N VAL A 84 10.34 -20.08 -22.83
CA VAL A 84 10.85 -18.80 -23.30
C VAL A 84 12.36 -18.84 -23.45
N ARG A 85 12.89 -17.98 -24.30
CA ARG A 85 14.31 -17.67 -24.42
C ARG A 85 14.55 -16.24 -23.96
N PRO A 86 15.42 -16.00 -22.97
CA PRO A 86 15.86 -14.65 -22.63
C PRO A 86 16.65 -14.05 -23.80
N VAL A 87 16.12 -12.99 -24.40
CA VAL A 87 16.79 -12.20 -25.44
C VAL A 87 17.58 -11.07 -24.80
N VAL A 88 16.99 -10.42 -23.80
CA VAL A 88 17.64 -9.41 -22.96
C VAL A 88 17.35 -9.69 -21.50
N TRP A 89 18.38 -9.55 -20.65
CA TRP A 89 18.26 -9.57 -19.20
C TRP A 89 19.21 -8.53 -18.59
N LEU A 90 18.65 -7.55 -17.90
CA LEU A 90 19.39 -6.49 -17.22
C LEU A 90 19.34 -6.70 -15.71
N PRO A 91 20.49 -6.56 -15.02
CA PRO A 91 20.54 -6.34 -13.58
C PRO A 91 19.69 -5.12 -13.16
N VAL A 92 19.23 -5.11 -11.92
CA VAL A 92 18.30 -4.09 -11.38
C VAL A 92 18.84 -2.67 -11.50
N ASP A 93 20.13 -2.49 -11.24
CA ASP A 93 20.88 -1.24 -11.36
C ASP A 93 21.09 -0.79 -12.82
N ARG A 94 20.79 -1.66 -13.80
CA ARG A 94 20.82 -1.34 -15.24
C ARG A 94 19.44 -1.36 -15.87
N ALA A 95 18.40 -1.73 -15.12
CA ALA A 95 17.03 -1.73 -15.58
C ALA A 95 16.54 -0.30 -15.82
N ILE A 96 15.95 -0.05 -16.99
CA ILE A 96 15.64 1.28 -17.51
C ILE A 96 14.36 1.79 -16.83
N PRO A 97 14.40 2.88 -16.05
CA PRO A 97 13.20 3.48 -15.45
C PRO A 97 12.23 3.94 -16.53
N ILE A 98 10.93 3.83 -16.27
CA ILE A 98 9.94 4.35 -17.21
C ILE A 98 10.06 5.86 -17.43
N HIS A 99 10.52 6.58 -16.40
CA HIS A 99 10.77 8.03 -16.43
C HIS A 99 12.10 8.42 -17.10
N ASP A 100 12.88 7.46 -17.61
CA ASP A 100 14.03 7.76 -18.47
C ASP A 100 13.54 8.57 -19.69
N ASP A 101 14.20 9.68 -19.99
CA ASP A 101 13.75 10.60 -21.04
C ASP A 101 13.54 9.91 -22.38
N ARG A 102 14.42 8.98 -22.74
CA ARG A 102 14.37 8.26 -24.03
C ARG A 102 13.15 7.36 -24.12
N ILE A 103 12.68 6.84 -22.98
CA ILE A 103 11.48 6.01 -22.89
C ILE A 103 10.25 6.91 -22.80
N TRP A 104 10.23 7.83 -21.83
CA TRP A 104 9.08 8.67 -21.52
C TRP A 104 8.61 9.49 -22.71
N SER A 105 9.53 10.10 -23.46
CA SER A 105 9.18 10.92 -24.63
C SER A 105 8.79 10.11 -25.87
N SER A 106 8.98 8.79 -25.85
CA SER A 106 8.87 7.95 -27.05
C SER A 106 7.65 7.03 -27.03
N LEU A 107 7.23 6.52 -25.86
CA LEU A 107 6.09 5.61 -25.79
C LEU A 107 4.78 6.36 -26.01
N SER A 108 3.88 5.73 -26.76
CA SER A 108 2.58 6.29 -27.14
C SER A 108 1.72 6.70 -25.94
N PHE A 109 1.94 6.08 -24.77
CA PHE A 109 1.17 6.29 -23.56
C PHE A 109 1.87 7.13 -22.48
N THR A 110 3.06 7.68 -22.77
CA THR A 110 3.79 8.58 -21.88
C THR A 110 4.21 9.89 -22.55
N LYS A 111 4.45 9.90 -23.87
CA LYS A 111 5.03 11.03 -24.60
C LYS A 111 4.26 12.36 -24.48
N ASP A 112 2.94 12.28 -24.34
CA ASP A 112 2.04 13.43 -24.26
C ASP A 112 1.68 13.77 -22.80
N LEU A 113 2.33 13.11 -21.82
CA LEU A 113 2.08 13.30 -20.39
C LEU A 113 3.24 14.04 -19.71
N PRO A 114 2.95 14.90 -18.72
CA PRO A 114 3.99 15.48 -17.87
C PRO A 114 4.63 14.38 -17.03
N LYS A 115 5.94 14.48 -16.73
CA LYS A 115 6.72 13.42 -16.05
C LYS A 115 6.16 12.96 -14.70
N ASN A 116 5.45 13.83 -14.00
CA ASN A 116 4.80 13.55 -12.72
C ASN A 116 3.40 12.92 -12.86
N SER A 117 2.91 12.71 -14.09
CA SER A 117 1.61 12.10 -14.31
C SER A 117 1.63 10.63 -13.93
N ILE A 118 0.54 10.17 -13.31
CA ILE A 118 0.27 8.77 -13.02
C ILE A 118 -0.63 8.10 -14.07
N ALA A 119 -1.11 8.84 -15.08
CA ALA A 119 -2.10 8.35 -16.05
C ALA A 119 -1.58 7.17 -16.90
N TRP A 120 -0.26 7.05 -17.07
CA TRP A 120 0.38 5.94 -17.79
C TRP A 120 0.26 4.59 -17.06
N THR A 121 0.11 4.60 -15.72
CA THR A 121 0.16 3.37 -14.89
C THR A 121 -0.89 2.34 -15.30
N GLY A 122 -2.05 2.78 -15.81
CA GLY A 122 -3.10 1.90 -16.32
C GLY A 122 -2.62 0.99 -17.46
N ARG A 123 -1.62 1.43 -18.25
CA ARG A 123 -1.07 0.67 -19.37
C ARG A 123 -0.14 -0.46 -18.92
N VAL A 124 0.43 -0.39 -17.73
CA VAL A 124 1.35 -1.41 -17.17
C VAL A 124 0.76 -2.14 -15.96
N ARG A 125 -0.58 -2.18 -15.84
CA ARG A 125 -1.27 -2.79 -14.69
C ARG A 125 -1.56 -4.29 -14.85
N GLY A 126 -1.45 -4.84 -16.05
CA GLY A 126 -1.78 -6.23 -16.35
C GLY A 126 -0.73 -6.93 -17.19
N SER A 127 -0.27 -8.10 -16.72
CA SER A 127 0.59 -8.98 -17.52
C SER A 127 -0.21 -9.59 -18.68
N LEU A 128 0.46 -9.86 -19.80
CA LEU A 128 -0.08 -10.23 -21.12
C LEU A 128 -0.94 -9.16 -21.80
N ALA A 129 -0.88 -7.90 -21.35
CA ALA A 129 -1.45 -6.79 -22.11
C ALA A 129 -0.62 -6.58 -23.38
N ARG A 130 -1.30 -6.48 -24.53
CA ARG A 130 -0.65 -6.25 -25.82
C ARG A 130 -0.14 -4.82 -25.92
N LEU A 131 1.13 -4.67 -26.28
CA LEU A 131 1.73 -3.39 -26.64
C LEU A 131 1.48 -3.08 -28.12
N SER A 132 1.46 -1.79 -28.46
CA SER A 132 1.51 -1.42 -29.88
C SER A 132 2.84 -1.88 -30.47
N GLU A 133 2.87 -2.16 -31.77
CA GLU A 133 4.10 -2.60 -32.45
C GLU A 133 5.20 -1.54 -32.35
N ALA A 134 4.82 -0.26 -32.43
CA ALA A 134 5.73 0.87 -32.25
C ALA A 134 6.33 0.92 -30.83
N ASP A 135 5.50 0.83 -29.78
CA ASP A 135 5.98 0.86 -28.39
C ASP A 135 6.88 -0.35 -28.08
N GLY A 136 6.48 -1.53 -28.56
CA GLY A 136 7.26 -2.75 -28.40
C GLY A 136 8.63 -2.66 -29.06
N ALA A 137 8.70 -2.12 -30.29
CA ALA A 137 9.96 -1.91 -31.00
C ALA A 137 10.86 -0.88 -30.30
N ILE A 138 10.30 0.20 -29.75
CA ILE A 138 11.04 1.21 -28.97
C ILE A 138 11.66 0.56 -27.73
N LEU A 139 10.87 -0.20 -26.97
CA LEU A 139 11.33 -0.87 -25.75
C LEU A 139 12.38 -1.93 -26.07
N GLU A 140 12.17 -2.74 -27.11
CA GLU A 140 13.16 -3.72 -27.55
C GLU A 140 14.49 -3.06 -27.92
N ALA A 141 14.47 -1.99 -28.73
CA ALA A 141 15.68 -1.28 -29.12
C ALA A 141 16.41 -0.68 -27.92
N ALA A 142 15.67 -0.08 -26.97
CA ALA A 142 16.24 0.49 -25.76
C ALA A 142 16.87 -0.58 -24.86
N LEU A 143 16.20 -1.72 -24.67
CA LEU A 143 16.69 -2.85 -23.90
C LEU A 143 17.97 -3.44 -24.52
N HIS A 144 18.00 -3.63 -25.83
CA HIS A 144 19.21 -4.10 -26.53
C HIS A 144 20.38 -3.13 -26.41
N ALA A 145 20.13 -1.83 -26.58
CA ALA A 145 21.16 -0.80 -26.42
C ALA A 145 21.73 -0.80 -25.00
N GLN A 146 20.88 -1.00 -23.98
CA GLN A 146 21.28 -1.01 -22.58
C GLN A 146 22.15 -2.21 -22.19
N VAL A 147 22.05 -3.36 -22.89
CA VAL A 147 22.95 -4.51 -22.66
C VAL A 147 24.41 -4.12 -22.91
N GLY A 148 24.67 -3.37 -23.98
CA GLY A 148 26.02 -2.88 -24.33
C GLY A 148 26.40 -1.54 -23.70
N GLY A 149 25.44 -0.79 -23.15
CA GLY A 149 25.67 0.55 -22.59
C GLY A 149 26.06 0.53 -21.10
N GLU A 150 26.90 1.46 -20.67
CA GLU A 150 27.36 1.57 -19.27
C GLU A 150 26.43 2.40 -18.37
N GLN A 151 25.27 2.82 -18.87
CA GLN A 151 24.35 3.65 -18.09
C GLN A 151 23.84 2.90 -16.86
N LEU A 152 24.10 3.45 -15.68
CA LEU A 152 23.56 2.94 -14.42
C LEU A 152 22.34 3.75 -13.99
N TYR A 153 21.42 3.05 -13.35
CA TYR A 153 20.25 3.57 -12.66
C TYR A 153 20.29 3.01 -11.24
N PRO A 154 21.02 3.65 -10.32
CA PRO A 154 21.16 3.14 -8.97
C PRO A 154 19.79 2.93 -8.33
N VAL A 155 19.71 1.88 -7.52
CA VAL A 155 18.59 1.56 -6.64
C VAL A 155 19.14 1.49 -5.24
N ASP A 156 18.43 2.08 -4.28
CA ASP A 156 18.76 1.91 -2.87
C ASP A 156 18.64 0.42 -2.52
N GLU A 157 19.76 -0.21 -2.13
CA GLU A 157 19.81 -1.63 -1.85
C GLU A 157 18.94 -2.03 -0.65
N ASP A 158 18.80 -1.15 0.35
CA ASP A 158 17.97 -1.40 1.52
C ASP A 158 16.49 -1.27 1.17
N GLU A 159 16.13 -0.33 0.29
CA GLU A 159 14.79 -0.22 -0.28
C GLU A 159 14.46 -1.45 -1.13
N TYR A 160 15.38 -1.87 -2.02
CA TYR A 160 15.20 -3.05 -2.85
C TYR A 160 15.02 -4.33 -2.03
N ARG A 161 15.85 -4.50 -0.98
CA ARG A 161 15.75 -5.64 -0.07
C ARG A 161 14.39 -5.67 0.63
N LYS A 162 13.90 -4.52 1.11
CA LYS A 162 12.55 -4.41 1.69
C LYS A 162 11.49 -4.83 0.68
N LEU A 163 11.57 -4.36 -0.57
CA LEU A 163 10.61 -4.69 -1.63
C LEU A 163 10.68 -6.16 -2.10
N SER A 164 11.69 -6.93 -1.69
CA SER A 164 11.88 -8.35 -2.04
C SER A 164 11.52 -9.34 -0.92
N ALA A 165 11.26 -8.84 0.30
CA ALA A 165 11.17 -9.66 1.51
C ALA A 165 9.73 -10.01 1.96
N HIS A 166 8.70 -9.59 1.22
CA HIS A 166 7.31 -9.69 1.69
C HIS A 166 6.72 -11.11 1.55
N ARG A 167 6.93 -11.93 2.58
CA ARG A 167 6.13 -13.14 2.84
C ARG A 167 5.51 -13.06 4.23
N VAL A 168 4.18 -12.94 4.30
CA VAL A 168 3.42 -13.19 5.53
C VAL A 168 2.81 -14.59 5.42
N ARG A 169 3.19 -15.48 6.34
CA ARG A 169 2.62 -16.84 6.44
C ARG A 169 1.33 -16.80 7.25
N ARG A 170 0.21 -17.23 6.66
CA ARG A 170 -1.01 -17.66 7.38
C ARG A 170 -1.14 -19.18 7.36
N ALA A 171 -1.90 -19.76 8.28
CA ALA A 171 -1.94 -21.19 8.57
C ALA A 171 -2.57 -22.07 7.47
N ASP A 172 -3.22 -21.48 6.46
CA ASP A 172 -4.09 -22.19 5.52
C ASP A 172 -3.93 -21.76 4.03
N ARG A 173 -3.23 -20.65 3.73
CA ARG A 173 -2.89 -20.24 2.35
C ARG A 173 -1.91 -19.06 2.30
N ASP A 174 -1.01 -19.08 1.31
CA ASP A 174 -0.21 -17.90 0.93
C ASP A 174 -1.07 -16.89 0.14
N VAL A 175 -1.22 -15.67 0.68
CA VAL A 175 -1.90 -14.56 -0.01
C VAL A 175 -0.92 -13.40 -0.18
N THR A 176 -0.68 -13.01 -1.44
CA THR A 176 0.00 -11.74 -1.75
C THR A 176 -0.97 -10.60 -1.45
N VAL A 177 -0.70 -9.80 -0.42
CA VAL A 177 -1.48 -8.59 -0.11
C VAL A 177 -0.65 -7.37 -0.49
N THR A 178 -1.25 -6.49 -1.28
CA THR A 178 -0.73 -5.15 -1.58
C THR A 178 -1.47 -4.20 -0.67
N VAL A 179 -0.74 -3.48 0.18
CA VAL A 179 -1.27 -2.28 0.85
C VAL A 179 -1.56 -1.27 -0.27
N PRO A 180 -2.77 -0.71 -0.40
CA PRO A 180 -3.01 0.38 -1.32
C PRO A 180 -2.14 1.58 -0.90
N GLU A 181 -1.08 1.87 -1.64
CA GLU A 181 -0.48 3.20 -1.63
C GLU A 181 -1.46 4.12 -2.37
N ASP A 182 -1.72 5.30 -1.78
CA ASP A 182 -2.68 6.31 -2.22
C ASP A 182 -2.67 6.49 -3.75
N ALA A 183 -3.61 5.83 -4.40
CA ALA A 183 -3.86 5.97 -5.82
C ALA A 183 -4.98 6.99 -6.09
N GLU A 184 -5.12 8.04 -5.27
CA GLU A 184 -6.06 9.14 -5.53
C GLU A 184 -5.49 10.49 -5.05
N ALA A 185 -4.44 10.95 -5.74
CA ALA A 185 -4.09 12.37 -5.82
C ALA A 185 -4.19 12.84 -7.27
N ALA A 186 -5.34 12.63 -7.91
CA ALA A 186 -5.68 13.22 -9.21
C ALA A 186 -7.20 13.17 -9.48
N GLY A 187 -7.97 13.90 -8.68
CA GLY A 187 -9.36 14.25 -8.95
C GLY A 187 -9.62 15.60 -8.32
N GLY A 188 -9.85 16.63 -9.15
CA GLY A 188 -9.79 18.03 -8.75
C GLY A 188 -10.75 18.40 -7.62
N ASP A 189 -10.19 18.98 -6.56
CA ASP A 189 -10.93 19.79 -5.62
C ASP A 189 -10.81 21.26 -6.03
N GLU A 190 -11.96 21.91 -6.11
CA GLU A 190 -12.05 23.36 -6.21
C GLU A 190 -11.28 23.98 -5.04
N ALA A 191 -10.39 24.91 -5.37
CA ALA A 191 -9.62 25.65 -4.39
C ALA A 191 -10.55 26.51 -3.51
N VAL A 192 -10.55 26.25 -2.20
CA VAL A 192 -10.96 27.21 -1.17
C VAL A 192 -9.78 27.38 -0.19
N PRO A 193 -9.41 28.62 0.18
CA PRO A 193 -8.03 28.99 0.46
C PRO A 193 -7.53 28.67 1.87
N THR A 194 -6.21 28.52 1.96
CA THR A 194 -5.33 28.47 3.13
C THR A 194 -5.53 29.64 4.12
N ALA A 195 -5.82 29.36 5.40
CA ALA A 195 -5.40 30.19 6.56
C ALA A 195 -5.85 29.68 7.96
N GLU A 196 -6.76 28.73 8.09
CA GLU A 196 -7.12 28.17 9.41
C GLU A 196 -6.36 26.87 9.68
N VAL A 197 -5.86 26.71 10.91
CA VAL A 197 -5.32 25.43 11.38
C VAL A 197 -6.38 24.37 11.06
N ARG A 198 -6.04 23.41 10.18
CA ARG A 198 -6.97 22.35 9.78
C ARG A 198 -7.59 21.77 11.05
N GLU A 199 -8.92 21.74 11.12
CA GLU A 199 -9.67 21.27 12.31
C GLU A 199 -9.18 19.88 12.78
N SER A 200 -8.65 19.08 11.86
CA SER A 200 -7.86 17.85 12.08
C SER A 200 -6.85 17.94 13.16
N VAL A 201 -5.99 18.92 13.02
CA VAL A 201 -4.79 19.05 13.82
C VAL A 201 -5.22 19.43 15.23
N CYS A 202 -6.28 20.25 15.36
CA CYS A 202 -6.89 20.58 16.63
C CYS A 202 -7.49 19.34 17.31
N ILE A 203 -8.25 18.50 16.58
CA ILE A 203 -8.84 17.28 17.14
C ILE A 203 -7.77 16.25 17.51
N GLN A 204 -6.76 16.03 16.67
CA GLN A 204 -5.62 15.16 16.98
C GLN A 204 -4.87 15.64 18.22
N ALA A 205 -4.66 16.96 18.37
CA ALA A 205 -4.05 17.54 19.55
C ALA A 205 -4.91 17.37 20.82
N LEU A 206 -6.24 17.48 20.70
CA LEU A 206 -7.16 17.21 21.83
C LEU A 206 -7.09 15.73 22.24
N LEU A 207 -7.09 14.80 21.28
CA LEU A 207 -6.92 13.37 21.57
C LEU A 207 -5.58 13.08 22.26
N ALA A 208 -4.50 13.75 21.85
CA ALA A 208 -3.20 13.63 22.49
C ALA A 208 -3.21 14.17 23.93
N ASP A 209 -3.83 15.33 24.16
CA ASP A 209 -3.99 15.94 25.49
C ASP A 209 -4.83 15.06 26.42
N ILE A 210 -5.98 14.55 25.94
CA ILE A 210 -6.85 13.65 26.70
C ILE A 210 -6.07 12.41 27.16
N GLY A 211 -5.46 11.68 26.21
CA GLY A 211 -4.72 10.46 26.53
C GLY A 211 -3.56 10.71 27.48
N SER A 212 -2.86 11.84 27.34
CA SER A 212 -1.72 12.19 28.20
C SER A 212 -2.14 12.49 29.62
N ARG A 213 -3.22 13.23 29.82
CA ARG A 213 -3.79 13.49 31.15
C ARG A 213 -4.23 12.19 31.84
N MET A 214 -4.70 11.21 31.06
CA MET A 214 -5.09 9.88 31.54
C MET A 214 -3.89 8.93 31.75
N GLY A 215 -2.66 9.41 31.57
CA GLY A 215 -1.43 8.64 31.81
C GLY A 215 -1.06 7.67 30.68
N MET A 216 -1.56 7.89 29.46
CA MET A 216 -1.17 7.13 28.27
C MET A 216 0.06 7.74 27.60
N GLN A 217 0.82 6.90 26.91
CA GLN A 217 1.88 7.33 25.99
C GLN A 217 1.27 7.55 24.61
N ILE A 218 1.57 8.68 23.98
CA ILE A 218 0.94 9.09 22.73
C ILE A 218 1.88 8.87 21.55
N TRP A 219 1.36 8.32 20.46
CA TRP A 219 2.02 8.33 19.16
C TRP A 219 1.22 9.21 18.19
N ILE A 220 1.97 10.02 17.42
CA ILE A 220 1.48 10.83 16.31
C ILE A 220 2.40 10.58 15.10
N PRO A 221 1.86 10.40 13.88
CA PRO A 221 2.63 10.26 12.65
C PRO A 221 3.63 11.41 12.47
N ARG A 222 4.78 11.11 11.87
CA ARG A 222 5.84 12.12 11.66
C ARG A 222 5.37 13.31 10.81
N ALA A 223 4.49 13.07 9.85
CA ALA A 223 3.98 14.11 8.95
C ALA A 223 3.15 15.17 9.69
N ASP A 224 2.40 14.76 10.72
CA ASP A 224 1.48 15.65 11.45
C ASP A 224 2.06 16.15 12.78
N ARG A 225 3.16 15.54 13.24
CA ARG A 225 3.74 15.78 14.57
C ARG A 225 4.00 17.24 14.87
N ASP A 226 4.60 17.99 13.95
CA ASP A 226 4.94 19.41 14.17
C ASP A 226 3.67 20.27 14.31
N ALA A 227 2.68 20.02 13.44
CA ALA A 227 1.42 20.75 13.45
C ALA A 227 0.60 20.44 14.71
N VAL A 228 0.50 19.16 15.09
CA VAL A 228 -0.21 18.70 16.30
C VAL A 228 0.47 19.22 17.55
N SER A 229 1.80 19.12 17.64
CA SER A 229 2.57 19.60 18.80
C SER A 229 2.40 21.09 19.03
N ALA A 230 2.22 21.89 17.97
CA ALA A 230 1.93 23.32 18.10
C ALA A 230 0.57 23.61 18.75
N GLN A 231 -0.39 22.69 18.69
CA GLN A 231 -1.72 22.82 19.30
C GLN A 231 -1.90 22.00 20.58
N TRP A 232 -1.01 21.05 20.84
CA TRP A 232 -1.04 20.18 22.01
C TRP A 232 -0.52 20.94 23.24
N ARG A 233 -1.45 21.54 23.98
CA ARG A 233 -1.17 22.40 25.14
C ARG A 233 -1.23 21.59 26.43
N GLY A 234 -0.16 21.63 27.23
CA GLY A 234 -0.12 21.02 28.56
C GLY A 234 1.30 20.70 29.01
N ASP A 235 1.47 20.29 30.26
CA ASP A 235 2.72 19.75 30.79
C ASP A 235 2.67 18.22 30.69
N HIS A 236 3.04 17.72 29.51
CA HIS A 236 2.96 16.30 29.17
C HIS A 236 4.27 15.83 28.50
N PRO A 237 4.62 14.54 28.61
CA PRO A 237 5.73 13.97 27.84
C PRO A 237 5.49 14.14 26.33
N ALA A 238 6.58 14.34 25.58
CA ALA A 238 6.51 14.37 24.13
C ALA A 238 5.95 13.05 23.54
N ALA A 239 5.38 13.13 22.34
CA ALA A 239 4.98 11.94 21.58
C ALA A 239 6.16 10.95 21.47
N LEU A 240 5.84 9.67 21.42
CA LEU A 240 6.83 8.62 21.21
C LEU A 240 7.57 8.84 19.87
N ASP A 241 8.91 8.80 19.92
CA ASP A 241 9.75 8.88 18.71
C ASP A 241 9.74 7.59 17.89
N ARG A 242 9.48 6.47 18.57
CA ARG A 242 9.33 5.16 17.94
C ARG A 242 8.28 4.34 18.68
N LEU A 243 7.41 3.66 17.94
CA LEU A 243 6.47 2.71 18.53
C LEU A 243 7.24 1.55 19.19
N PRO A 244 6.98 1.24 20.48
CA PRO A 244 7.66 0.17 21.22
C PRO A 244 7.08 -1.21 20.87
N LEU A 245 7.00 -1.50 19.57
CA LEU A 245 6.40 -2.69 19.01
C LEU A 245 7.46 -3.48 18.24
N ASN A 246 7.39 -4.81 18.28
CA ASN A 246 8.34 -5.70 17.61
C ASN A 246 7.66 -6.33 16.38
N TYR A 247 7.38 -5.53 15.36
CA TYR A 247 6.79 -6.01 14.09
C TYR A 247 7.73 -5.77 12.91
N ASP A 248 7.41 -6.35 11.77
CA ASP A 248 8.11 -6.05 10.53
C ASP A 248 7.87 -4.58 10.11
N ASP A 249 8.83 -4.00 9.39
CA ASP A 249 8.82 -2.58 9.03
C ASP A 249 7.59 -2.17 8.20
N THR A 250 6.93 -3.10 7.47
CA THR A 250 5.79 -2.77 6.61
C THR A 250 4.53 -2.59 7.45
N THR A 251 4.28 -3.55 8.34
CA THR A 251 3.23 -3.46 9.37
C THR A 251 3.42 -2.22 10.22
N LEU A 252 4.67 -1.96 10.67
CA LEU A 252 4.99 -0.76 11.43
C LEU A 252 4.65 0.50 10.64
N ARG A 253 5.05 0.60 9.37
CA ARG A 253 4.73 1.78 8.54
C ARG A 253 3.24 2.06 8.44
N THR A 254 2.41 1.04 8.21
CA THR A 254 0.95 1.23 8.14
C THR A 254 0.38 1.73 9.47
N ILE A 255 0.80 1.11 10.58
CA ILE A 255 0.37 1.51 11.94
C ILE A 255 0.89 2.90 12.30
N GLU A 256 2.11 3.25 11.88
CA GLU A 256 2.75 4.55 12.10
C GLU A 256 2.01 5.69 11.41
N GLN A 257 1.22 5.39 10.36
CA GLN A 257 0.36 6.37 9.71
C GLN A 257 -0.96 6.62 10.44
N ILE A 258 -1.35 5.81 11.44
CA ILE A 258 -2.60 6.07 12.18
C ILE A 258 -2.47 7.38 12.97
N ASP A 259 -3.46 8.26 12.84
CA ASP A 259 -3.40 9.66 13.28
C ASP A 259 -3.04 9.83 14.76
N VAL A 260 -3.66 9.04 15.65
CA VAL A 260 -3.33 9.04 17.08
C VAL A 260 -3.40 7.62 17.63
N LEU A 261 -2.36 7.18 18.34
CA LEU A 261 -2.41 5.95 19.14
C LEU A 261 -2.18 6.24 20.61
N TRP A 262 -2.94 5.57 21.47
CA TRP A 262 -2.75 5.56 22.92
C TRP A 262 -2.13 4.24 23.35
N LEU A 263 -1.01 4.32 24.06
CA LEU A 263 -0.26 3.17 24.52
C LEU A 263 -0.16 3.17 26.05
N LYS A 264 -0.21 1.96 26.63
CA LYS A 264 0.12 1.71 28.03
C LYS A 264 1.26 0.71 28.09
N GLY A 265 2.47 1.21 28.30
CA GLY A 265 3.70 0.41 28.19
C GLY A 265 3.95 0.02 26.74
N ARG A 266 3.90 -1.28 26.43
CA ARG A 266 4.10 -1.82 25.06
C ARG A 266 2.81 -2.18 24.34
N SER A 267 1.65 -1.97 24.98
CA SER A 267 0.35 -2.30 24.39
C SER A 267 -0.32 -1.04 23.87
N ILE A 268 -0.77 -1.09 22.62
CA ILE A 268 -1.78 -0.16 22.11
C ILE A 268 -3.09 -0.48 22.83
N ARG A 269 -3.77 0.57 23.34
CA ARG A 269 -5.09 0.47 23.97
C ARG A 269 -6.18 0.96 23.04
N ARG A 270 -5.95 2.12 22.41
CA ARG A 270 -6.88 2.76 21.49
C ARG A 270 -6.16 3.31 20.28
N ALA A 271 -6.80 3.24 19.13
CA ALA A 271 -6.34 3.82 17.88
C ALA A 271 -7.41 4.73 17.31
N PHE A 272 -7.02 5.95 16.92
CA PHE A 272 -7.94 6.97 16.43
C PHE A 272 -7.54 7.41 15.04
N GLU A 273 -8.53 7.50 14.18
CA GLU A 273 -8.41 8.00 12.83
C GLU A 273 -9.29 9.25 12.69
N VAL A 274 -8.71 10.41 12.39
CA VAL A 274 -9.42 11.69 12.40
C VAL A 274 -9.74 12.13 10.97
N GLU A 275 -11.02 12.11 10.63
CA GLU A 275 -11.46 12.20 9.24
C GLU A 275 -11.90 13.61 8.79
N HIS A 276 -11.28 14.15 7.73
CA HIS A 276 -11.51 15.53 7.23
C HIS A 276 -12.17 15.60 5.86
N THR A 277 -11.39 15.34 4.79
CA THR A 277 -11.74 15.43 3.36
C THR A 277 -11.23 14.23 2.55
N THR A 278 -10.28 13.45 3.07
CA THR A 278 -9.87 12.15 2.52
C THR A 278 -11.01 11.13 2.61
N SER A 279 -10.95 10.10 1.76
CA SER A 279 -11.95 9.04 1.75
C SER A 279 -11.85 8.22 3.04
N VAL A 280 -12.96 8.14 3.79
CA VAL A 280 -13.18 7.28 4.97
C VAL A 280 -12.47 5.92 4.86
N TYR A 281 -12.47 5.41 3.63
CA TYR A 281 -11.98 4.09 3.25
C TYR A 281 -10.49 3.86 3.55
N SER A 282 -9.62 4.87 3.40
CA SER A 282 -8.18 4.68 3.64
C SER A 282 -7.87 4.49 5.13
N GLY A 283 -8.55 5.26 6.00
CA GLY A 283 -8.41 5.11 7.44
C GLY A 283 -8.93 3.80 7.98
N ILE A 284 -10.09 3.36 7.46
CA ILE A 284 -10.67 2.05 7.78
C ILE A 284 -9.72 0.91 7.36
N LEU A 285 -9.04 1.01 6.22
CA LEU A 285 -8.06 0.01 5.79
C LEU A 285 -6.85 -0.07 6.73
N ARG A 286 -6.31 1.06 7.20
CA ARG A 286 -5.20 1.09 8.17
C ARG A 286 -5.57 0.37 9.48
N MET A 287 -6.81 0.56 9.93
CA MET A 287 -7.35 -0.12 11.11
C MET A 287 -7.59 -1.62 10.88
N ALA A 288 -8.10 -2.00 9.72
CA ALA A 288 -8.27 -3.40 9.34
C ALA A 288 -6.92 -4.13 9.27
N ASP A 289 -5.88 -3.48 8.73
CA ASP A 289 -4.51 -3.99 8.71
C ASP A 289 -3.99 -4.19 10.15
N LEU A 290 -4.21 -3.22 11.06
CA LEU A 290 -3.83 -3.35 12.47
C LEU A 290 -4.46 -4.59 13.13
N LEU A 291 -5.78 -4.82 12.95
CA LEU A 291 -6.46 -6.00 13.49
C LEU A 291 -5.98 -7.30 12.86
N ALA A 292 -5.78 -7.31 11.53
CA ALA A 292 -5.31 -8.47 10.80
C ALA A 292 -3.89 -8.91 11.21
N LEU A 293 -3.07 -7.96 11.67
CA LEU A 293 -1.68 -8.19 12.06
C LEU A 293 -1.54 -8.45 13.56
N GLN A 294 -2.50 -7.98 14.38
CA GLN A 294 -2.50 -8.13 15.84
C GLN A 294 -3.70 -8.92 16.38
N PRO A 295 -3.91 -10.18 15.96
CA PRO A 295 -5.08 -10.96 16.36
C PRO A 295 -5.10 -11.32 17.86
N ASN A 296 -4.06 -11.00 18.63
CA ASN A 296 -3.95 -11.30 20.07
C ASN A 296 -4.03 -10.06 20.97
N MET A 297 -4.21 -8.85 20.42
CA MET A 297 -4.33 -7.61 21.20
C MET A 297 -5.78 -7.14 21.26
N ASP A 298 -6.20 -6.63 22.41
CA ASP A 298 -7.50 -5.99 22.62
C ASP A 298 -7.35 -4.49 22.37
N ILE A 299 -7.56 -4.07 21.11
CA ILE A 299 -7.39 -2.69 20.66
C ILE A 299 -8.77 -2.16 20.26
N ARG A 300 -9.23 -1.10 20.94
CA ARG A 300 -10.45 -0.37 20.54
C ARG A 300 -10.11 0.61 19.41
N LEU A 301 -10.88 0.58 18.33
CA LEU A 301 -10.68 1.43 17.16
C LEU A 301 -11.75 2.51 17.10
N HIS A 302 -11.36 3.72 16.70
CA HIS A 302 -12.26 4.86 16.66
C HIS A 302 -12.08 5.70 15.40
N ILE A 303 -13.15 5.85 14.62
CA ILE A 303 -13.22 6.89 13.59
C ILE A 303 -13.76 8.16 14.23
N VAL A 304 -12.95 9.22 14.19
CA VAL A 304 -13.27 10.52 14.77
C VAL A 304 -13.60 11.48 13.63
N ALA A 305 -14.84 11.92 13.50
CA ALA A 305 -15.26 12.79 12.39
C ALA A 305 -16.38 13.76 12.78
N PRO A 306 -16.71 14.75 11.92
CA PRO A 306 -17.90 15.57 12.10
C PRO A 306 -19.18 14.71 12.09
N PRO A 307 -20.22 15.07 12.86
CA PRO A 307 -21.47 14.31 12.94
C PRO A 307 -22.12 14.00 11.58
N GLN A 308 -21.91 14.86 10.59
CA GLN A 308 -22.46 14.71 9.24
C GLN A 308 -21.86 13.50 8.48
N ARG A 309 -20.66 13.05 8.86
CA ARG A 309 -19.99 11.88 8.23
C ARG A 309 -20.39 10.55 8.86
N ARG A 310 -21.03 10.55 10.04
CA ARG A 310 -21.44 9.36 10.80
C ARG A 310 -22.05 8.26 9.94
N GLN A 311 -23.07 8.60 9.14
CA GLN A 311 -23.76 7.60 8.32
C GLN A 311 -22.85 6.98 7.25
N LYS A 312 -21.95 7.79 6.67
CA LYS A 312 -20.98 7.32 5.67
C LYS A 312 -19.94 6.39 6.32
N VAL A 313 -19.47 6.72 7.52
CA VAL A 313 -18.56 5.88 8.31
C VAL A 313 -19.17 4.51 8.56
N PHE A 314 -20.40 4.45 9.07
CA PHE A 314 -21.08 3.19 9.33
C PHE A 314 -21.34 2.36 8.08
N GLN A 315 -21.67 3.00 6.95
CA GLN A 315 -21.81 2.30 5.68
C GLN A 315 -20.51 1.65 5.22
N GLU A 316 -19.37 2.33 5.37
CA GLU A 316 -18.07 1.81 4.96
C GLU A 316 -17.58 0.68 5.88
N ILE A 317 -17.74 0.82 7.21
CA ILE A 317 -17.31 -0.20 8.18
C ILE A 317 -18.13 -1.49 8.03
N ARG A 318 -19.43 -1.39 7.70
CA ARG A 318 -20.33 -2.54 7.46
C ARG A 318 -20.08 -3.25 6.13
N ARG A 319 -19.08 -2.86 5.32
CA ARG A 319 -18.83 -3.50 4.03
C ARG A 319 -18.41 -4.96 4.22
N PRO A 320 -18.89 -5.89 3.37
CA PRO A 320 -18.63 -7.33 3.51
C PRO A 320 -17.16 -7.73 3.61
N VAL A 321 -16.26 -6.93 3.01
CA VAL A 321 -14.81 -7.17 3.07
C VAL A 321 -14.26 -7.09 4.49
N PHE A 322 -14.90 -6.30 5.36
CA PHE A 322 -14.50 -6.11 6.76
C PHE A 322 -15.24 -7.04 7.72
N SER A 323 -16.21 -7.84 7.23
CA SER A 323 -16.95 -8.82 8.03
C SER A 323 -16.21 -10.15 8.22
N LEU A 324 -15.12 -10.37 7.47
CA LEU A 324 -14.37 -11.64 7.43
C LEU A 324 -13.03 -11.56 8.18
N LEU A 325 -12.86 -10.60 9.09
CA LEU A 325 -11.65 -10.52 9.92
C LEU A 325 -11.69 -11.62 11.01
N ASP A 326 -10.52 -12.11 11.41
CA ASP A 326 -10.39 -13.25 12.34
C ASP A 326 -11.02 -13.00 13.73
N ARG A 327 -11.19 -11.72 14.11
CA ARG A 327 -11.78 -11.25 15.38
C ARG A 327 -13.26 -10.85 15.26
N GLY A 328 -13.90 -11.14 14.14
CA GLY A 328 -15.27 -10.71 13.84
C GLY A 328 -15.31 -9.44 12.98
N PRO A 329 -16.50 -9.01 12.56
CA PRO A 329 -16.69 -7.80 11.77
C PRO A 329 -16.00 -6.56 12.36
N LEU A 330 -15.44 -5.72 11.49
CA LEU A 330 -14.89 -4.42 11.92
C LEU A 330 -15.96 -3.54 12.59
N SER A 331 -17.23 -3.70 12.22
CA SER A 331 -18.36 -2.99 12.86
C SER A 331 -18.54 -3.29 14.34
N GLU A 332 -18.04 -4.42 14.83
CA GLU A 332 -18.09 -4.80 16.24
C GLU A 332 -16.87 -4.27 17.04
N ASN A 333 -15.82 -3.83 16.35
CA ASN A 333 -14.53 -3.47 16.96
C ASN A 333 -14.12 -2.01 16.70
N CYS A 334 -14.88 -1.30 15.87
CA CYS A 334 -14.62 0.07 15.47
C CYS A 334 -15.85 0.94 15.69
N THR A 335 -15.69 1.96 16.54
CA THR A 335 -16.76 2.88 16.92
C THR A 335 -16.56 4.25 16.28
N PHE A 336 -17.63 5.04 16.24
CA PHE A 336 -17.60 6.43 15.80
C PHE A 336 -17.58 7.38 17.00
N ILE A 337 -16.76 8.42 16.95
CA ILE A 337 -16.76 9.49 17.97
C ILE A 337 -16.84 10.83 17.25
N SER A 338 -17.81 11.67 17.64
CA SER A 338 -17.95 12.98 17.01
C SER A 338 -16.88 13.98 17.49
N TYR A 339 -16.59 14.99 16.69
CA TYR A 339 -15.72 16.10 17.12
C TYR A 339 -16.25 16.82 18.35
N ASP A 340 -17.57 16.97 18.44
CA ASP A 340 -18.21 17.60 19.58
C ASP A 340 -18.00 16.78 20.85
N SER A 341 -18.11 15.45 20.74
CA SER A 341 -17.85 14.51 21.83
C SER A 341 -16.39 14.58 22.32
N ILE A 342 -15.41 14.69 21.42
CA ILE A 342 -14.00 14.86 21.81
C ILE A 342 -13.77 16.19 22.53
N ARG A 343 -14.40 17.27 22.05
CA ARG A 343 -14.30 18.59 22.69
C ARG A 343 -14.94 18.59 24.08
N GLU A 344 -16.10 17.93 24.23
CA GLU A 344 -16.77 17.76 25.52
C GLU A 344 -15.91 16.95 26.49
N LEU A 345 -15.35 15.82 26.05
CA LEU A 345 -14.46 15.00 26.86
C LEU A 345 -13.22 15.79 27.31
N ALA A 346 -12.58 16.54 26.41
CA ALA A 346 -11.42 17.38 26.75
C ALA A 346 -11.72 18.45 27.82
N ALA A 347 -12.98 18.88 27.95
CA ALA A 347 -13.41 19.90 28.91
C ALA A 347 -13.65 19.35 30.34
N GLN A 348 -13.61 18.02 30.53
CA GLN A 348 -13.84 17.40 31.83
C GLN A 348 -12.72 17.75 32.84
N GLN A 349 -13.11 18.28 34.01
CA GLN A 349 -12.18 18.81 35.01
C GLN A 349 -11.29 17.75 35.69
N HIS A 350 -11.75 16.51 35.74
CA HIS A 350 -11.10 15.41 36.45
C HIS A 350 -10.57 14.32 35.52
N LEU A 351 -10.22 14.69 34.29
CA LEU A 351 -9.75 13.75 33.27
C LEU A 351 -8.59 12.86 33.73
N SER A 352 -7.69 13.40 34.56
CA SER A 352 -6.55 12.68 35.11
C SER A 352 -6.90 11.55 36.09
N HIS A 353 -8.14 11.51 36.58
CA HIS A 353 -8.64 10.46 37.46
C HIS A 353 -9.50 9.43 36.71
N LEU A 354 -9.75 9.64 35.42
CA LEU A 354 -10.56 8.77 34.59
C LEU A 354 -9.67 7.77 33.84
N SER A 355 -10.21 6.55 33.64
CA SER A 355 -9.63 5.55 32.75
C SER A 355 -10.15 5.72 31.32
N ASP A 356 -9.44 5.14 30.36
CA ASP A 356 -9.79 5.23 28.92
C ASP A 356 -11.18 4.65 28.58
N THR A 357 -11.79 3.91 29.51
CA THR A 357 -13.19 3.45 29.42
C THR A 357 -14.20 4.60 29.41
N VAL A 358 -13.85 5.82 29.84
CA VAL A 358 -14.78 6.96 29.73
C VAL A 358 -15.17 7.25 28.28
N LEU A 359 -14.34 6.89 27.30
CA LEU A 359 -14.68 7.05 25.88
C LEU A 359 -15.88 6.20 25.46
N GLU A 360 -16.20 5.13 26.21
CA GLU A 360 -17.38 4.29 25.95
C GLU A 360 -18.69 5.06 26.12
N GLU A 361 -18.69 6.17 26.86
CA GLU A 361 -19.86 7.06 27.01
C GLU A 361 -20.07 7.99 25.79
N TYR A 362 -19.05 8.12 24.93
CA TYR A 362 -19.03 9.06 23.82
C TYR A 362 -18.95 8.36 22.46
N GLU A 363 -18.84 7.03 22.47
CA GLU A 363 -18.71 6.22 21.27
C GLU A 363 -20.07 5.72 20.77
N GLU A 364 -20.21 5.67 19.46
CA GLU A 364 -21.39 5.15 18.78
C GLU A 364 -21.01 3.90 17.99
N ASP A 365 -21.70 2.80 18.25
CA ASP A 365 -21.47 1.55 17.54
C ASP A 365 -22.13 1.59 16.17
N ALA A 366 -21.49 0.89 15.22
CA ALA A 366 -22.09 0.69 13.91
C ALA A 366 -23.22 -0.35 13.96
N GLU A 367 -23.78 -0.73 15.10
CA GLU A 367 -24.98 -1.59 15.19
C GLU A 367 -26.21 -0.85 15.75
N ASP A 368 -25.98 0.30 16.39
CA ASP A 368 -27.00 1.26 16.85
C ASP A 368 -27.54 2.14 15.70
#